data_AF-D0NSK9-F1
#
_entry.id   AF-D0NSK9-F1
#
_cell.length_a   1.000
_cell.length_b   1.000
_cell.length_c   1.000
_cell.angle_alpha   90.00
_cell.angle_beta   90.00
_cell.angle_gamma   90.00
#
_symmetry.space_group_name_H-M   'P 1'
#
loop_
_entity.id
_entity.type
_entity.pdbx_description
1 polymer ?
#
loop_
_entity_poly.entity_id
_entity_poly.type
_entity_poly.pdbx_seq_one_letter_code
_entity_poly.pdbx_strand_id
1 'polypeptide(L)'
;MSTTSPAPASQEHVRVSPYPERRRSPVSSEVYQLVASHVYRLVVQPIVKATVGERDSPGNNLDPFVAGGTSFQEILQKLWEQFSPQVKGRAVKTDGTWTIEPATRTKLMIYKEHLNSINQSTHMALDCVNASIAEAVRLRNDWDAYGRRLECFEISLPTRKAQIESFLHHIDLPNQDELADPLENMENVEDIEHQ
;
A
#
# COMPACT_ATOMS: atom_id res chain seq x y z
N MET A 1 11.16 72.47 -23.59
CA MET A 1 12.15 71.50 -23.07
C MET A 1 11.58 70.89 -21.80
N SER A 2 11.40 69.57 -21.79
CA SER A 2 11.34 68.67 -20.62
C SER A 2 10.77 67.34 -21.12
N THR A 3 11.68 66.46 -21.48
CA THR A 3 11.46 65.09 -21.94
C THR A 3 11.22 64.18 -20.74
N THR A 4 10.01 63.63 -20.61
CA THR A 4 9.72 62.60 -19.61
C THR A 4 10.27 61.26 -20.09
N SER A 5 11.27 60.76 -19.37
CA SER A 5 11.90 59.46 -19.59
C SER A 5 10.98 58.31 -19.12
N PRO A 6 10.89 57.17 -19.82
CA PRO A 6 10.11 56.03 -19.37
C PRO A 6 10.84 55.24 -18.26
N ALA A 7 10.04 54.58 -17.40
CA ALA A 7 10.47 53.79 -16.25
C ALA A 7 11.37 52.59 -16.64
N PRO A 8 12.32 52.19 -15.79
CA PRO A 8 13.12 50.99 -16.03
C PRO A 8 12.28 49.73 -15.81
N ALA A 9 12.41 48.79 -16.74
CA ALA A 9 11.76 47.48 -16.74
C ALA A 9 12.22 46.61 -15.54
N SER A 10 11.29 45.85 -14.99
CA SER A 10 11.50 44.85 -13.95
C SER A 10 12.62 43.88 -14.32
N GLN A 11 13.71 43.88 -13.56
CA GLN A 11 14.74 42.85 -13.66
C GLN A 11 14.21 41.55 -13.06
N GLU A 12 13.88 40.61 -13.94
CA GLU A 12 13.52 39.24 -13.60
C GLU A 12 14.75 38.55 -12.97
N HIS A 13 14.76 38.42 -11.65
CA HIS A 13 15.78 37.63 -10.95
C HIS A 13 15.58 36.15 -11.29
N VAL A 14 16.30 35.68 -12.30
CA VAL A 14 16.43 34.25 -12.64
C VAL A 14 17.12 33.54 -11.47
N ARG A 15 16.34 32.84 -10.64
CA ARG A 15 16.89 31.90 -9.65
C ARG A 15 17.41 30.68 -10.39
N VAL A 16 18.72 30.63 -10.63
CA VAL A 16 19.42 29.43 -11.11
C VAL A 16 19.55 28.46 -9.94
N SER A 17 18.85 27.32 -10.02
CA SER A 17 19.01 26.20 -9.08
C SER A 17 20.42 25.59 -9.21
N PRO A 18 21.14 25.28 -8.12
CA PRO A 18 22.50 24.71 -8.20
C PRO A 18 22.52 23.22 -8.58
N TYR A 19 21.36 22.58 -8.74
CA TYR A 19 21.27 21.15 -9.04
C TYR A 19 21.11 20.90 -10.53
N PRO A 20 21.86 19.98 -11.14
CA PRO A 20 21.72 19.67 -12.57
C PRO A 20 20.31 19.16 -12.87
N GLU A 21 19.68 19.72 -13.91
CA GLU A 21 18.42 19.23 -14.45
C GLU A 21 18.55 17.74 -14.78
N ARG A 22 17.80 16.90 -14.07
CA ARG A 22 17.74 15.47 -14.34
C ARG A 22 16.92 15.25 -15.60
N ARG A 23 17.55 15.36 -16.78
CA ARG A 23 16.92 14.94 -18.04
C ARG A 23 16.64 13.44 -17.98
N ARG A 24 15.36 13.09 -17.87
CA ARG A 24 14.93 11.70 -18.06
C ARG A 24 15.03 11.39 -19.54
N SER A 25 16.09 10.70 -19.93
CA SER A 25 16.16 10.04 -21.23
C SER A 25 14.99 9.05 -21.32
N PRO A 26 14.25 8.98 -22.46
CA PRO A 26 13.31 7.90 -22.67
C PRO A 26 14.09 6.59 -22.61
N VAL A 27 13.67 5.67 -21.75
CA VAL A 27 14.22 4.32 -21.75
C VAL A 27 13.90 3.70 -23.11
N SER A 28 14.93 3.31 -23.87
CA SER A 28 14.73 2.54 -25.09
C SER A 28 14.10 1.19 -24.71
N SER A 29 12.85 0.99 -25.15
CA SER A 29 12.13 -0.28 -25.00
C SER A 29 12.72 -1.41 -25.87
N GLU A 30 13.78 -1.17 -26.64
CA GLU A 30 14.37 -2.16 -27.54
C GLU A 30 15.12 -3.28 -26.81
N VAL A 31 15.37 -3.16 -25.51
CA VAL A 31 15.97 -4.23 -24.68
C VAL A 31 14.90 -5.21 -24.14
N TYR A 32 13.61 -4.94 -24.36
CA TYR A 32 12.50 -5.84 -23.96
C TYR A 32 12.07 -6.82 -25.07
N GLN A 33 12.94 -7.14 -26.03
CA GLN A 33 12.89 -8.47 -26.63
C GLN A 33 13.50 -9.45 -25.63
N LEU A 34 12.74 -9.75 -24.56
CA LEU A 34 12.99 -10.94 -23.76
C LEU A 34 12.88 -12.11 -24.74
N VAL A 35 14.01 -12.68 -25.10
CA VAL A 35 14.12 -13.90 -25.89
C VAL A 35 13.29 -14.96 -25.16
N ALA A 36 12.03 -15.11 -25.55
CA ALA A 36 11.06 -15.98 -24.89
C ALA A 36 11.29 -17.45 -25.27
N SER A 37 12.55 -17.88 -25.35
CA SER A 37 12.91 -19.28 -25.45
C SER A 37 13.38 -19.76 -24.07
N HIS A 38 12.43 -20.30 -23.30
CA HIS A 38 12.59 -20.99 -22.01
C HIS A 38 12.68 -20.11 -20.74
N VAL A 39 11.57 -19.46 -20.35
CA VAL A 39 11.45 -18.65 -19.11
C VAL A 39 11.71 -19.46 -17.83
N TYR A 40 11.46 -20.77 -17.85
CA TYR A 40 11.63 -21.65 -16.69
C TYR A 40 12.60 -22.78 -17.00
N ARG A 41 13.47 -23.10 -16.03
CA ARG A 41 14.42 -24.22 -16.10
C ARG A 41 14.42 -24.97 -14.77
N LEU A 42 14.21 -26.28 -14.82
CA LEU A 42 14.17 -27.15 -13.66
C LEU A 42 15.26 -28.22 -13.77
N VAL A 43 16.13 -28.30 -12.77
CA VAL A 43 17.14 -29.35 -12.64
C VAL A 43 16.56 -30.44 -11.75
N VAL A 44 16.48 -31.66 -12.26
CA VAL A 44 15.93 -32.81 -11.55
C VAL A 44 17.02 -33.87 -11.41
N GLN A 45 17.24 -34.34 -10.19
CA GLN A 45 18.14 -35.45 -9.87
C GLN A 45 17.27 -36.63 -9.43
N PRO A 46 16.93 -37.55 -10.35
CA PRO A 46 16.00 -38.62 -10.05
C PRO A 46 16.67 -39.72 -9.23
N ILE A 47 15.89 -40.37 -8.37
CA ILE A 47 16.32 -41.53 -7.59
C ILE A 47 15.36 -42.68 -7.90
N VAL A 48 15.89 -43.79 -8.40
CA VAL A 48 15.12 -45.00 -8.74
C VAL A 48 15.37 -46.08 -7.70
N LYS A 49 14.29 -46.74 -7.27
CA LYS A 49 14.32 -47.86 -6.32
C LYS A 49 13.69 -49.10 -6.97
N ALA A 50 14.20 -50.28 -6.64
CA ALA A 50 13.83 -51.51 -7.34
C ALA A 50 12.46 -52.04 -6.87
N THR A 51 12.11 -51.82 -5.60
CA THR A 51 10.86 -52.29 -5.01
C THR A 51 10.16 -51.22 -4.17
N VAL A 52 8.84 -51.36 -4.00
CA VAL A 52 8.03 -50.48 -3.12
C VAL A 52 8.46 -50.55 -1.65
N GLY A 53 9.08 -51.66 -1.23
CA GLY A 53 9.56 -51.87 0.15
C GLY A 53 10.85 -51.13 0.50
N GLU A 54 11.57 -50.59 -0.49
CA GLU A 54 12.87 -49.92 -0.29
C GLU A 54 12.73 -48.44 0.10
N ARG A 55 11.59 -48.04 0.70
CA ARG A 55 11.34 -46.64 1.07
C ARG A 55 12.49 -46.03 1.87
N ASP A 56 13.08 -46.80 2.77
CA ASP A 56 14.18 -46.38 3.65
C ASP A 56 15.57 -46.86 3.19
N SER A 57 15.66 -47.56 2.05
CA SER A 57 16.93 -47.99 1.44
C SER A 57 17.48 -46.91 0.49
N PRO A 58 18.80 -46.77 0.34
CA PRO A 58 19.37 -45.90 -0.70
C PRO A 58 18.98 -46.41 -2.09
N GLY A 59 18.51 -45.52 -2.96
CA GLY A 59 18.16 -45.82 -4.35
C GLY A 59 19.29 -45.47 -5.33
N ASN A 60 19.16 -45.90 -6.57
CA ASN A 60 20.09 -45.55 -7.65
C ASN A 60 19.80 -44.12 -8.12
N ASN A 61 20.79 -43.23 -8.01
CA ASN A 61 20.70 -41.90 -8.60
C ASN A 61 20.83 -42.00 -10.12
N LEU A 62 19.92 -41.36 -10.85
CA LEU A 62 20.04 -41.16 -12.28
C LEU A 62 20.78 -39.86 -12.59
N ASP A 63 21.23 -39.72 -13.82
CA ASP A 63 21.86 -38.50 -14.29
C ASP A 63 20.92 -37.29 -14.13
N PRO A 64 21.46 -36.13 -13.70
CA PRO A 64 20.69 -34.90 -13.62
C PRO A 64 20.07 -34.56 -14.98
N PHE A 65 18.77 -34.36 -15.00
CA PHE A 65 18.03 -33.93 -16.18
C PHE A 65 17.60 -32.48 -16.02
N VAL A 66 17.77 -31.69 -17.08
CA VAL A 66 17.40 -30.27 -17.07
C VAL A 66 16.26 -30.03 -18.05
N ALA A 67 15.07 -29.78 -17.52
CA ALA A 67 13.88 -29.46 -18.30
C ALA A 67 13.71 -27.95 -18.40
N GLY A 68 13.81 -27.40 -19.62
CA GLY A 68 13.46 -26.01 -19.91
C GLY A 68 12.08 -25.92 -20.58
N GLY A 69 11.34 -24.84 -20.36
CA GLY A 69 10.06 -24.62 -21.04
C GLY A 69 9.54 -23.20 -20.87
N THR A 70 8.56 -22.84 -21.69
CA THR A 70 7.80 -21.59 -21.57
C THR A 70 6.70 -21.68 -20.50
N SER A 71 6.32 -22.89 -20.10
CA SER A 71 5.37 -23.15 -19.02
C SER A 71 5.78 -24.34 -18.17
N PHE A 72 5.26 -24.40 -16.93
CA PHE A 72 5.46 -25.55 -16.06
C PHE A 72 4.87 -26.84 -16.65
N GLN A 73 3.77 -26.75 -17.40
CA GLN A 73 3.17 -27.91 -18.09
C GLN A 73 4.10 -28.51 -19.14
N GLU A 74 4.84 -27.67 -19.86
CA GLU A 74 5.86 -28.10 -20.82
C GLU A 74 7.05 -28.77 -20.10
N ILE A 75 7.48 -28.22 -18.97
CA ILE A 75 8.51 -28.85 -18.11
C ILE A 75 8.05 -30.21 -17.59
N LEU A 76 6.81 -30.31 -17.07
CA LEU A 76 6.24 -31.57 -16.61
C LEU A 76 6.06 -32.58 -17.75
N GLN A 77 5.77 -32.11 -18.97
CA GLN A 77 5.73 -32.95 -20.17
C GLN A 77 7.11 -33.56 -20.44
N LYS A 78 8.15 -32.71 -20.51
CA LYS A 78 9.53 -33.14 -20.76
C LYS A 78 10.03 -34.11 -19.68
N LEU A 79 9.65 -33.88 -18.42
CA LEU A 79 9.96 -34.81 -17.33
C LEU A 79 9.25 -36.16 -17.49
N TRP A 80 7.95 -36.13 -17.84
CA TRP A 80 7.21 -37.36 -18.05
C TRP A 80 7.79 -38.17 -19.22
N GLU A 81 8.06 -37.53 -20.36
CA GLU A 81 8.67 -38.18 -21.53
C GLU A 81 10.03 -38.80 -21.20
N GLN A 82 10.87 -38.08 -20.44
CA GLN A 82 12.19 -38.55 -20.06
C GLN A 82 12.15 -39.78 -19.14
N PHE A 83 11.23 -39.80 -18.17
CA PHE A 83 11.23 -40.81 -17.10
C PHE A 83 10.15 -41.88 -17.22
N SER A 84 9.10 -41.69 -18.03
CA SER A 84 8.04 -42.70 -18.21
C SER A 84 8.54 -44.07 -18.63
N PRO A 85 9.58 -44.23 -19.49
CA PRO A 85 10.10 -45.56 -19.85
C PRO A 85 10.65 -46.33 -18.64
N GLN A 86 11.05 -45.64 -17.58
CA GLN A 86 11.61 -46.25 -16.37
C GLN A 86 10.53 -46.59 -15.33
N VAL A 87 9.30 -46.12 -15.54
CA VAL A 87 8.19 -46.37 -14.62
C VAL A 87 7.46 -47.65 -15.02
N LYS A 88 7.68 -48.73 -14.25
CA LYS A 88 6.99 -50.02 -14.47
C LYS A 88 5.48 -49.94 -14.31
N GLY A 89 4.98 -49.07 -13.44
CA GLY A 89 3.56 -48.92 -13.15
C GLY A 89 3.33 -48.26 -11.79
N ARG A 90 2.05 -48.00 -11.49
CA ARG A 90 1.58 -47.53 -10.19
C ARG A 90 1.31 -48.74 -9.30
N ALA A 91 2.07 -48.89 -8.23
CA ALA A 91 1.73 -49.86 -7.19
C ALA A 91 0.49 -49.38 -6.41
N VAL A 92 -0.53 -50.22 -6.35
CA VAL A 92 -1.77 -50.01 -5.58
C VAL A 92 -1.92 -51.17 -4.60
N LYS A 93 -2.33 -50.88 -3.37
CA LYS A 93 -2.60 -51.91 -2.37
C LYS A 93 -4.11 -51.96 -2.15
N THR A 94 -4.74 -53.05 -2.61
CA THR A 94 -6.17 -53.31 -2.44
C THR A 94 -6.33 -54.59 -1.63
N ASP A 95 -7.08 -54.54 -0.53
CA ASP A 95 -7.33 -55.68 0.37
C ASP A 95 -6.07 -56.45 0.79
N GLY A 96 -4.98 -55.72 1.07
CA GLY A 96 -3.72 -56.30 1.51
C GLY A 96 -2.79 -56.76 0.38
N THR A 97 -3.29 -56.87 -0.86
CA THR A 97 -2.54 -57.34 -2.02
C THR A 97 -1.98 -56.18 -2.84
N TRP A 98 -0.71 -56.25 -3.23
CA TRP A 98 -0.10 -55.28 -4.14
C TRP A 98 -0.41 -55.62 -5.59
N THR A 99 -1.03 -54.69 -6.30
CA THR A 99 -1.27 -54.77 -7.74
C THR A 99 -0.49 -53.66 -8.46
N ILE A 100 -0.18 -53.89 -9.72
CA ILE A 100 0.46 -52.91 -10.59
C ILE A 100 -0.59 -52.41 -11.57
N GLU A 101 -0.90 -51.13 -11.49
CA GLU A 101 -1.72 -50.41 -12.46
C GLU A 101 -0.83 -49.63 -13.43
N PRO A 102 -1.33 -49.26 -14.62
CA PRO A 102 -0.58 -48.40 -15.53
C PRO A 102 -0.24 -47.06 -14.87
N ALA A 103 1.01 -46.61 -15.03
CA ALA A 103 1.44 -45.32 -14.52
C ALA A 103 0.79 -44.20 -15.33
N THR A 104 -0.17 -43.52 -14.72
CA THR A 104 -0.83 -42.36 -15.32
C THR A 104 -0.17 -41.07 -14.84
N ARG A 105 -0.22 -40.04 -15.69
CA ARG A 105 0.29 -38.70 -15.42
C ARG A 105 -0.38 -38.01 -14.23
N THR A 106 -1.41 -38.61 -13.63
CA THR A 106 -2.22 -38.05 -12.54
C THR A 106 -1.38 -37.66 -11.32
N LYS A 107 -0.32 -38.39 -10.95
CA LYS A 107 0.56 -37.97 -9.83
C LYS A 107 1.36 -36.69 -10.13
N LEU A 108 1.74 -36.48 -11.39
CA LEU A 108 2.35 -35.21 -11.84
C LEU A 108 1.34 -34.06 -11.81
N MET A 109 0.06 -34.36 -12.03
CA MET A 109 -1.01 -33.36 -11.90
C MET A 109 -1.26 -32.96 -10.44
N ILE A 110 -1.18 -33.90 -9.48
CA ILE A 110 -1.25 -33.58 -8.03
C ILE A 110 -0.14 -32.60 -7.63
N TYR A 111 1.08 -32.77 -8.15
CA TYR A 111 2.18 -31.83 -7.89
C TYR A 111 1.90 -30.43 -8.46
N LYS A 112 1.30 -30.35 -9.65
CA LYS A 112 0.87 -29.08 -10.26
C LYS A 112 -0.21 -28.38 -9.40
N GLU A 113 -1.20 -29.14 -8.93
CA GLU A 113 -2.27 -28.62 -8.06
C GLU A 113 -1.71 -28.06 -6.75
N HIS A 114 -0.76 -28.77 -6.13
CA HIS A 114 -0.11 -28.31 -4.91
C HIS A 114 0.66 -27.00 -5.12
N LEU A 115 1.42 -26.88 -6.22
CA LEU A 115 2.11 -25.63 -6.56
C LEU A 115 1.14 -24.48 -6.83
N ASN A 116 0.02 -24.74 -7.51
CA ASN A 116 -1.02 -23.74 -7.73
C ASN A 116 -1.61 -23.25 -6.41
N SER A 117 -1.84 -24.16 -5.45
CA SER A 117 -2.32 -23.82 -4.11
C SER A 117 -1.33 -22.91 -3.36
N ILE A 118 -0.02 -23.23 -3.41
CA ILE A 118 1.02 -22.38 -2.81
C ILE A 118 1.09 -21.01 -3.49
N ASN A 119 1.03 -20.95 -4.82
CA ASN A 119 1.04 -19.68 -5.53
C ASN A 119 -0.19 -18.84 -5.16
N GLN A 120 -1.37 -19.46 -5.09
CA GLN A 120 -2.59 -18.78 -4.69
C GLN A 120 -2.49 -18.23 -3.26
N SER A 121 -2.01 -19.03 -2.31
CA SER A 121 -1.83 -18.57 -0.92
C SER A 121 -0.79 -17.45 -0.82
N THR A 122 0.27 -17.50 -1.62
CA THR A 122 1.29 -16.45 -1.72
C THR A 122 0.69 -15.15 -2.26
N HIS A 123 -0.13 -15.21 -3.30
CA HIS A 123 -0.85 -14.06 -3.83
C HIS A 123 -1.82 -13.46 -2.80
N MET A 124 -2.59 -14.30 -2.10
CA MET A 124 -3.47 -13.82 -1.03
C MET A 124 -2.69 -13.13 0.10
N ALA A 125 -1.55 -13.69 0.51
CA ALA A 125 -0.69 -13.07 1.52
C ALA A 125 -0.17 -11.70 1.05
N LEU A 126 0.23 -11.58 -0.21
CA LEU A 126 0.64 -10.31 -0.80
C LEU A 126 -0.50 -9.29 -0.82
N ASP A 127 -1.71 -9.71 -1.19
CA ASP A 127 -2.89 -8.83 -1.17
C ASP A 127 -3.22 -8.33 0.24
N CYS A 128 -3.11 -9.18 1.26
CA CYS A 128 -3.26 -8.77 2.66
C CYS A 128 -2.22 -7.72 3.06
N VAL A 129 -0.95 -7.89 2.67
CA VAL A 129 0.11 -6.91 2.96
C VAL A 129 -0.17 -5.60 2.24
N ASN A 130 -0.55 -5.63 0.97
CA ASN A 130 -0.89 -4.44 0.19
C ASN A 130 -2.09 -3.69 0.77
N ALA A 131 -3.13 -4.40 1.18
CA ALA A 131 -4.28 -3.80 1.88
C ALA A 131 -3.85 -3.16 3.20
N SER A 132 -2.99 -3.82 3.98
CA SER A 132 -2.47 -3.27 5.23
C SER A 132 -1.64 -1.99 5.01
N ILE A 133 -0.85 -1.94 3.94
CA ILE A 133 -0.10 -0.74 3.55
C ILE A 133 -1.08 0.40 3.20
N ALA A 134 -2.13 0.12 2.43
CA ALA A 134 -3.14 1.11 2.07
C ALA A 134 -3.84 1.68 3.32
N GLU A 135 -4.24 0.81 4.26
CA GLU A 135 -4.85 1.25 5.53
C GLU A 135 -3.91 2.06 6.40
N ALA A 136 -2.61 1.72 6.44
CA ALA A 136 -1.63 2.53 7.16
C ALA A 136 -1.52 3.96 6.61
N VAL A 137 -1.65 4.13 5.29
CA VAL A 137 -1.71 5.45 4.65
C VAL A 137 -3.00 6.18 5.01
N ARG A 138 -4.15 5.50 5.01
CA ARG A 138 -5.43 6.11 5.43
C ARG A 138 -5.37 6.60 6.87
N LEU A 139 -4.88 5.75 7.78
CA LEU A 139 -4.76 6.10 9.19
C LEU A 139 -3.85 7.31 9.40
N ARG A 140 -2.75 7.43 8.62
CA ARG A 140 -1.88 8.60 8.67
C ARG A 140 -2.60 9.87 8.26
N ASN A 141 -3.37 9.82 7.18
CA ASN A 141 -4.14 10.98 6.72
C ASN A 141 -5.20 11.41 7.75
N ASP A 142 -5.86 10.45 8.38
CA ASP A 142 -6.84 10.72 9.44
C ASP A 142 -6.15 11.34 10.65
N TRP A 143 -4.99 10.82 11.04
CA TRP A 143 -4.19 11.38 12.13
C TRP A 143 -3.80 12.84 11.86
N ASP A 144 -3.31 13.14 10.66
CA ASP A 144 -2.97 14.51 10.27
C ASP A 144 -4.20 15.44 10.30
N ALA A 145 -5.38 14.93 9.93
CA ALA A 145 -6.62 15.68 10.02
C ALA A 145 -7.03 15.96 11.48
N TYR A 146 -6.87 15.00 12.39
CA TYR A 146 -7.06 15.22 13.82
C TYR A 146 -6.05 16.23 14.38
N GLY A 147 -4.78 16.15 13.97
CA GLY A 147 -3.74 17.11 14.34
C GLY A 147 -4.13 18.55 13.98
N ARG A 148 -4.55 18.78 12.73
CA ARG A 148 -5.04 20.11 12.29
C ARG A 148 -6.23 20.61 13.11
N ARG A 149 -7.17 19.72 13.47
CA ARG A 149 -8.33 20.10 14.30
C ARG A 149 -7.93 20.48 15.72
N LEU A 150 -6.94 19.77 16.29
CA LEU A 150 -6.41 20.08 17.62
C LEU A 150 -5.71 21.45 17.61
N GLU A 151 -4.87 21.71 16.60
CA GLU A 151 -4.21 23.00 16.42
C GLU A 151 -5.22 24.15 16.32
N CYS A 152 -6.32 23.96 15.58
CA CYS A 152 -7.41 24.92 15.54
C CYS A 152 -8.00 25.22 16.94
N PHE A 153 -8.15 24.22 17.81
CA PHE A 153 -8.61 24.45 19.17
C PHE A 153 -7.56 25.14 20.04
N GLU A 154 -6.29 24.76 19.91
CA GLU A 154 -5.17 25.38 20.61
C GLU A 154 -5.02 26.87 20.28
N ILE A 155 -5.40 27.30 19.07
CA ILE A 155 -5.44 28.71 18.68
C ILE A 155 -6.75 29.39 19.13
N SER A 156 -7.89 28.74 18.88
CA SER A 156 -9.21 29.35 19.06
C SER A 156 -9.60 29.55 20.52
N LEU A 157 -9.22 28.63 21.41
CA LEU A 157 -9.61 28.68 22.81
C LEU A 157 -8.89 29.79 23.59
N PRO A 158 -7.55 29.97 23.49
CA PRO A 158 -6.86 31.11 24.11
C PRO A 158 -7.35 32.44 23.57
N THR A 159 -7.62 32.53 22.26
CA THR A 159 -8.17 33.76 21.65
C THR A 159 -9.53 34.12 22.26
N ARG A 160 -10.46 33.15 22.33
CA ARG A 160 -11.77 33.36 22.96
C ARG A 160 -11.67 33.67 24.45
N LYS A 161 -10.75 33.00 25.16
CA LYS A 161 -10.45 33.30 26.57
C LYS A 161 -10.02 34.75 26.73
N ALA A 162 -9.05 35.21 25.95
CA ALA A 162 -8.55 36.59 26.01
C ALA A 162 -9.65 37.61 25.71
N GLN A 163 -10.55 37.32 24.76
CA GLN A 163 -11.72 38.17 24.48
C GLN A 163 -12.65 38.29 25.69
N ILE A 164 -12.95 37.17 26.37
CA ILE A 164 -13.79 37.14 27.58
C ILE A 164 -13.11 37.89 28.73
N GLU A 165 -11.82 37.66 28.96
CA GLU A 165 -11.04 38.36 29.99
C GLU A 165 -11.03 39.87 29.75
N SER A 166 -10.98 40.32 28.49
CA SER A 166 -11.09 41.74 28.13
C SER A 166 -12.42 42.36 28.61
N PHE A 167 -13.55 41.65 28.44
CA PHE A 167 -14.85 42.15 28.90
C PHE A 167 -14.94 42.27 30.41
N LEU A 168 -14.27 41.38 31.15
CA LEU A 168 -14.22 41.48 32.62
C LEU A 168 -13.49 42.74 33.09
N HIS A 169 -12.51 43.24 32.34
CA HIS A 169 -11.76 44.46 32.69
C HIS A 169 -12.47 45.76 32.31
N HIS A 170 -13.54 45.73 31.48
CA HIS A 170 -14.22 46.95 30.99
C HIS A 170 -15.51 47.28 31.76
N ILE A 171 -15.82 46.56 32.85
CA ILE A 171 -17.00 46.81 33.69
C ILE A 171 -16.56 47.39 35.02
N ASP A 172 -16.00 48.59 34.99
CA ASP A 172 -15.99 49.45 36.17
C ASP A 172 -17.23 50.35 36.06
N LEU A 173 -18.24 50.11 36.91
CA LEU A 173 -19.36 51.05 37.02
C LEU A 173 -18.80 52.36 37.59
N PRO A 174 -19.19 53.54 37.06
CA PRO A 174 -18.88 54.80 37.70
C PRO A 174 -19.39 54.76 39.15
N ASN A 175 -18.64 55.36 40.07
CA ASN A 175 -19.06 55.40 41.47
C ASN A 175 -20.44 56.07 41.55
N GLN A 176 -21.31 55.57 42.42
CA GLN A 176 -22.68 56.07 42.55
C GLN A 176 -22.71 57.57 42.89
N ASP A 177 -21.66 58.07 43.55
CA ASP A 177 -21.48 59.50 43.86
C ASP A 177 -21.16 60.38 42.64
N GLU A 178 -20.73 59.79 41.51
CA GLU A 178 -20.43 60.49 40.26
C GLU A 178 -21.66 60.53 39.31
N LEU A 179 -22.72 59.79 39.63
CA LEU A 179 -23.96 59.78 38.87
C LEU A 179 -24.88 60.88 39.41
N ALA A 180 -24.86 62.06 38.77
CA ALA A 180 -25.85 63.11 39.05
C ALA A 180 -27.27 62.58 38.82
N ASP A 181 -28.17 62.75 39.80
CA ASP A 181 -29.55 62.29 39.70
C ASP A 181 -30.29 63.09 38.60
N PRO A 182 -30.67 62.46 37.47
CA PRO A 182 -31.32 63.17 36.38
C PRO A 182 -32.69 63.73 36.76
N LEU A 183 -33.28 63.24 37.85
CA LEU A 183 -34.61 63.62 38.32
C LEU A 183 -34.57 64.73 39.38
N GLU A 184 -33.39 65.11 39.88
CA GLU A 184 -33.25 66.09 40.97
C GLU A 184 -33.84 67.47 40.60
N ASN A 185 -33.86 67.80 39.31
CA ASN A 185 -34.40 69.07 38.79
C ASN A 185 -35.62 68.90 37.89
N MET A 186 -36.27 67.72 37.88
CA MET A 186 -37.47 67.53 37.06
C MET A 186 -38.68 68.16 37.74
N GLU A 187 -39.21 69.22 37.12
CA GLU A 187 -40.47 69.84 37.52
C GLU A 187 -41.63 68.85 37.32
N ASN A 188 -42.48 68.70 38.33
CA ASN A 188 -43.59 67.76 38.28
C ASN A 188 -44.66 68.30 37.30
N VAL A 189 -44.93 67.56 36.24
CA VAL A 189 -45.97 67.91 35.26
C VAL A 189 -47.32 67.46 35.81
N GLU A 190 -48.33 68.34 35.77
CA GLU A 190 -49.68 67.97 36.18
C GLU A 190 -50.24 66.86 35.28
N ASP A 191 -50.75 65.81 35.92
CA ASP A 191 -51.41 64.70 35.25
C ASP A 191 -52.79 65.13 34.73
N ILE A 192 -52.83 65.45 33.44
CA ILE A 192 -54.03 65.88 32.71
C ILE A 192 -54.93 64.70 32.31
N GLU A 193 -54.55 63.46 32.61
CA GLU A 193 -55.24 62.25 32.14
C GLU A 193 -56.35 61.78 33.09
N HIS A 194 -56.39 62.31 34.32
CA HIS A 194 -57.31 61.87 35.39
C HIS A 194 -58.25 62.98 35.92
N GLN A 195 -58.74 63.89 35.06
CA GLN A 195 -59.80 64.85 35.42
C GLN A 195 -61.22 64.25 35.37
#